data_AF-A0A8J3I092-F1
#
_entry.id   AF-A0A8J3I092-F1
#
_cell.length_a   1.000
_cell.length_b   1.000
_cell.length_c   1.000
_cell.angle_alpha   90.00
_cell.angle_beta   90.00
_cell.angle_gamma   90.00
#
_symmetry.space_group_name_H-M   'P 1'
#
loop_
_entity.id
_entity.type
_entity.pdbx_description
1 polymer ?
#
loop_
_entity_poly.entity_id
_entity_poly.type
_entity_poly.pdbx_seq_one_letter_code
_entity_poly.pdbx_strand_id
1 'polypeptide(L)'
;MWQESKFVHRRLDCPRRAKKGLPVELSRLHHAVRAGLAATEDLFPAIHQAYAWVHQAAHLLANADIALIGMVKRDYQQLLSTMTQQQERLGVLAPAVKHFQKVTASYWDGLFAYYQVHDLPRTNNELEQFFGTARHVERRATGRKRASPTLVVRGSVRVVAAGASRIFPVSAAELCPSDLAAWRTLRHTLDYRGEGRRKQLRFRRDSQTYLTLLEELLCRSGLPS
;
A
#
# COMPACT_ATOMS: atom_id res chain seq x y z
N MET A 1 20.32 -44.61 19.53
CA MET A 1 19.65 -44.60 20.85
C MET A 1 18.94 -43.27 21.03
N TRP A 2 17.74 -43.15 20.47
CA TRP A 2 16.69 -42.18 20.83
C TRP A 2 15.38 -42.87 20.46
N GLN A 3 14.55 -43.09 21.47
CA GLN A 3 13.39 -43.96 21.45
C GLN A 3 12.23 -43.32 20.69
N GLU A 4 11.63 -44.08 19.78
CA GLU A 4 10.31 -43.79 19.20
C GLU A 4 9.25 -43.92 20.31
N SER A 5 8.66 -42.80 20.69
CA SER A 5 7.44 -42.76 21.49
C SER A 5 6.30 -43.39 20.69
N LYS A 6 6.00 -44.65 21.01
CA LYS A 6 4.79 -45.36 20.55
C LYS A 6 3.55 -44.63 21.07
N PHE A 7 2.89 -43.87 20.21
CA PHE A 7 1.49 -43.50 20.43
C PHE A 7 0.65 -44.78 20.40
N VAL A 8 0.25 -45.26 21.58
CA VAL A 8 -0.70 -46.37 21.73
C VAL A 8 -2.07 -45.86 21.30
N HIS A 9 -2.40 -46.02 20.02
CA HIS A 9 -3.79 -45.99 19.59
C HIS A 9 -4.50 -47.21 20.20
N ARG A 10 -5.21 -46.96 21.30
CA ARG A 10 -6.16 -47.90 21.89
C ARG A 10 -7.21 -48.22 20.82
N ARG A 11 -7.07 -49.37 20.16
CA ARG A 11 -8.10 -49.90 19.26
C ARG A 11 -9.38 -50.05 20.08
N LEU A 12 -10.38 -49.25 19.76
CA LEU A 12 -11.74 -49.51 20.20
C LEU A 12 -12.27 -50.65 19.34
N ASP A 13 -12.02 -51.88 19.80
CA ASP A 13 -12.83 -53.02 19.37
C ASP A 13 -14.26 -52.75 19.82
N CYS A 14 -15.13 -52.47 18.84
CA CYS A 14 -16.57 -52.39 19.04
C CYS A 14 -17.25 -53.37 18.08
N PRO A 15 -18.15 -54.23 18.59
CA PRO A 15 -18.85 -55.21 17.77
C PRO A 15 -19.81 -54.51 16.81
N ARG A 16 -20.04 -55.15 15.65
CA ARG A 16 -21.04 -54.78 14.63
C ARG A 16 -22.30 -54.18 15.26
N ARG A 17 -22.51 -52.87 15.10
CA ARG A 17 -23.76 -52.18 15.46
C ARG A 17 -24.02 -51.05 14.46
N ALA A 18 -25.28 -50.96 14.03
CA ALA A 18 -25.82 -50.13 12.95
C ALA A 18 -25.25 -48.70 12.86
N LYS A 19 -25.26 -48.12 11.65
CA LYS A 19 -24.90 -46.73 11.32
C LYS A 19 -25.44 -45.75 12.37
N LYS A 20 -24.66 -45.45 13.40
CA LYS A 20 -25.00 -44.43 14.39
C LYS A 20 -24.80 -43.08 13.72
N GLY A 21 -25.86 -42.27 13.71
CA GLY A 21 -25.83 -40.90 13.19
C GLY A 21 -24.78 -40.03 13.87
N LEU A 22 -24.55 -38.84 13.29
CA LEU A 22 -23.62 -37.84 13.81
C LEU A 22 -23.86 -37.58 15.32
N PRO A 23 -22.80 -37.44 16.13
CA PRO A 23 -22.90 -36.94 17.51
C PRO A 23 -23.81 -35.71 17.61
N VAL A 24 -24.53 -35.57 18.73
CA VAL A 24 -25.58 -34.54 18.89
C VAL A 24 -25.02 -33.13 18.69
N GLU A 25 -23.80 -32.87 19.17
CA GLU A 25 -23.08 -31.61 19.02
C GLU A 25 -22.78 -31.29 17.55
N LEU A 26 -22.31 -32.29 16.79
CA LEU A 26 -22.05 -32.15 15.36
C LEU A 26 -23.34 -31.99 14.55
N SER A 27 -24.41 -32.68 14.96
CA SER A 27 -25.73 -32.53 14.35
C SER A 27 -26.30 -31.11 14.56
N ARG A 28 -26.13 -30.55 15.76
CA ARG A 28 -26.51 -29.16 16.08
C ARG A 28 -25.69 -28.14 15.29
N LEU A 29 -24.37 -28.31 15.23
CA LEU A 29 -23.49 -27.45 14.43
C LEU A 29 -23.87 -27.51 12.94
N HIS A 30 -24.04 -28.71 12.39
CA HIS A 30 -24.44 -28.91 11.00
C HIS A 30 -25.80 -28.25 10.70
N HIS A 31 -26.77 -28.38 11.62
CA HIS A 31 -28.06 -27.71 11.48
C HIS A 31 -27.93 -26.18 11.51
N ALA A 32 -27.18 -25.63 12.46
CA ALA A 32 -26.95 -24.19 12.58
C ALA A 32 -26.25 -23.62 11.34
N VAL A 33 -25.22 -24.30 10.83
CA VAL A 33 -24.52 -23.91 9.60
C VAL A 33 -25.46 -23.99 8.40
N ARG A 34 -26.23 -25.08 8.23
CA ARG A 34 -27.18 -25.22 7.12
C ARG A 34 -28.27 -24.14 7.18
N ALA A 35 -28.81 -23.86 8.36
CA ALA A 35 -29.82 -22.82 8.55
C ALA A 35 -29.25 -21.43 8.21
N GLY A 36 -28.02 -21.13 8.64
CA GLY A 36 -27.32 -19.90 8.28
C GLY A 36 -27.10 -19.77 6.77
N LEU A 37 -26.59 -20.83 6.13
CA LEU A 37 -26.34 -20.85 4.68
C LEU A 37 -27.64 -20.64 3.88
N ALA A 38 -28.73 -21.32 4.25
CA ALA A 38 -30.03 -21.16 3.62
C ALA A 38 -30.59 -19.75 3.81
N ALA A 39 -30.44 -19.17 5.02
CA ALA A 39 -30.90 -17.81 5.30
C ALA A 39 -30.14 -16.73 4.51
N THR A 40 -28.92 -17.03 4.04
CA THR A 40 -28.07 -16.08 3.28
C THR A 40 -27.92 -16.43 1.81
N GLU A 41 -28.59 -17.47 1.32
CA GLU A 41 -28.40 -18.03 -0.03
C GLU A 41 -28.56 -16.96 -1.13
N ASP A 42 -29.58 -16.10 -1.00
CA ASP A 42 -29.88 -15.04 -1.97
C ASP A 42 -28.77 -13.97 -2.07
N LEU A 43 -27.91 -13.83 -1.06
CA LEU A 43 -26.80 -12.89 -1.07
C LEU A 43 -25.59 -13.42 -1.83
N PHE A 44 -25.45 -14.75 -1.93
CA PHE A 44 -24.23 -15.38 -2.42
C PHE A 44 -23.93 -15.13 -3.89
N PRO A 45 -24.90 -15.12 -4.83
CA PRO A 45 -24.61 -14.84 -6.23
C PRO A 45 -23.93 -13.48 -6.44
N ALA A 46 -24.41 -12.44 -5.77
CA ALA A 46 -23.83 -11.10 -5.85
C ALA A 46 -22.43 -11.05 -5.21
N ILE A 47 -22.25 -11.73 -4.07
CA ILE A 47 -20.94 -11.81 -3.38
C ILE A 47 -19.93 -12.56 -4.25
N HIS A 48 -20.29 -13.71 -4.82
CA HIS A 48 -19.41 -14.49 -5.70
C HIS A 48 -18.97 -13.68 -6.91
N GLN A 49 -19.89 -12.96 -7.54
CA GLN A 49 -19.57 -12.14 -8.70
C GLN A 49 -18.65 -10.96 -8.35
N ALA A 50 -18.95 -10.24 -7.26
CA ALA A 50 -18.11 -9.14 -6.78
C ALA A 50 -16.71 -9.64 -6.40
N TYR A 51 -16.62 -10.78 -5.70
CA TYR A 51 -15.36 -11.42 -5.34
C TYR A 51 -14.57 -11.82 -6.59
N ALA A 52 -15.20 -12.46 -7.58
CA ALA A 52 -14.54 -12.88 -8.81
C ALA A 52 -13.89 -11.69 -9.53
N TRP A 53 -14.57 -10.55 -9.58
CA TRP A 53 -14.00 -9.34 -10.19
C TRP A 53 -12.82 -8.77 -9.41
N VAL A 54 -12.92 -8.66 -8.08
CA VAL A 54 -11.80 -8.17 -7.24
C VAL A 54 -10.61 -9.13 -7.30
N HIS A 55 -10.88 -10.43 -7.30
CA HIS A 55 -9.89 -11.48 -7.43
C HIS A 55 -9.18 -11.40 -8.80
N GLN A 56 -9.93 -11.22 -9.89
CA GLN A 56 -9.37 -11.02 -11.22
C GLN A 56 -8.54 -9.73 -11.30
N ALA A 57 -8.99 -8.63 -10.73
CA ALA A 57 -8.22 -7.38 -10.64
C ALA A 57 -6.89 -7.61 -9.92
N ALA A 58 -6.91 -8.30 -8.77
CA ALA A 58 -5.71 -8.64 -8.03
C ALA A 58 -4.75 -9.52 -8.86
N HIS A 59 -5.27 -10.52 -9.59
CA HIS A 59 -4.45 -11.36 -10.47
C HIS A 59 -3.82 -10.59 -11.64
N LEU A 60 -4.59 -9.72 -12.30
CA LEU A 60 -4.06 -8.87 -13.38
C LEU A 60 -2.94 -7.97 -12.86
N LEU A 61 -3.12 -7.35 -11.68
CA LEU A 61 -2.07 -6.55 -11.04
C LEU A 61 -0.93 -7.39 -10.44
N ALA A 62 -1.18 -8.66 -10.14
CA ALA A 62 -0.14 -9.61 -9.76
C ALA A 62 0.68 -10.09 -10.96
N ASN A 63 0.24 -9.84 -12.22
CA ASN A 63 0.96 -10.05 -13.49
C ASN A 63 2.09 -11.09 -13.35
N ALA A 64 1.71 -12.31 -13.01
CA ALA A 64 2.65 -13.38 -12.67
C ALA A 64 3.38 -13.87 -13.92
N ASP A 65 2.71 -13.77 -15.07
CA ASP A 65 3.22 -14.18 -16.38
C ASP A 65 4.09 -13.11 -17.06
N ILE A 66 4.38 -12.00 -16.37
CA ILE A 66 5.25 -10.92 -16.85
C ILE A 66 4.77 -10.38 -18.22
N ALA A 67 3.45 -10.20 -18.36
CA ALA A 67 2.87 -9.62 -19.54
C ALA A 67 3.29 -8.15 -19.72
N LEU A 68 3.31 -7.69 -20.97
CA LEU A 68 3.58 -6.30 -21.32
C LEU A 68 2.57 -5.37 -20.64
N ILE A 69 3.06 -4.24 -20.12
CA ILE A 69 2.23 -3.26 -19.38
C ILE A 69 1.00 -2.82 -20.18
N GLY A 70 1.15 -2.63 -21.49
CA GLY A 70 0.03 -2.27 -22.37
C GLY A 70 -1.06 -3.34 -22.45
N MET A 71 -0.72 -4.62 -22.30
CA MET A 71 -1.70 -5.71 -22.21
C MET A 71 -2.41 -5.67 -20.87
N VAL A 72 -1.65 -5.62 -19.76
CA VAL A 72 -2.22 -5.55 -18.41
C VAL A 72 -3.17 -4.35 -18.26
N LYS A 73 -2.80 -3.18 -18.79
CA LYS A 73 -3.66 -2.00 -18.80
C LYS A 73 -4.97 -2.22 -19.55
N ARG A 74 -4.91 -2.81 -20.75
CA ARG A 74 -6.10 -3.10 -21.57
C ARG A 74 -7.02 -4.09 -20.87
N ASP A 75 -6.47 -5.20 -20.37
CA ASP A 75 -7.25 -6.24 -19.71
C ASP A 75 -7.91 -5.72 -18.43
N TYR A 76 -7.19 -4.87 -17.68
CA TYR A 76 -7.73 -4.22 -16.49
C TYR A 76 -8.82 -3.19 -16.83
N GLN A 77 -8.67 -2.41 -17.91
CA GLN A 77 -9.74 -1.52 -18.41
C GLN A 77 -10.98 -2.29 -18.85
N GLN A 78 -10.81 -3.46 -19.48
CA GLN A 78 -11.91 -4.32 -19.89
C GLN A 78 -12.66 -4.87 -18.67
N LEU A 79 -11.94 -5.27 -17.62
CA LEU A 79 -12.53 -5.67 -16.36
C LEU A 79 -13.34 -4.53 -15.72
N LEU A 80 -12.78 -3.32 -15.64
CA LEU A 80 -13.50 -2.16 -15.10
C LEU A 80 -14.77 -1.86 -15.92
N SER A 81 -14.69 -1.95 -17.24
CA SER A 81 -15.85 -1.74 -18.12
C SER A 81 -16.94 -2.78 -17.86
N THR A 82 -16.54 -4.03 -17.62
CA THR A 82 -17.45 -5.13 -17.26
C THR A 82 -18.12 -4.86 -15.91
N MET A 83 -17.36 -4.42 -14.90
CA MET A 83 -17.90 -4.00 -13.60
C MET A 83 -18.93 -2.87 -13.79
N THR A 84 -18.63 -1.84 -14.59
CA THR A 84 -19.55 -0.72 -14.84
C THR A 84 -20.88 -1.20 -15.43
N GLN A 85 -20.83 -2.11 -16.41
CA GLN A 85 -22.02 -2.61 -17.09
C GLN A 85 -22.89 -3.51 -16.21
N GLN A 86 -22.26 -4.26 -15.30
CA GLN A 86 -22.94 -5.31 -14.54
C GLN A 86 -23.19 -4.95 -13.07
N GLN A 87 -22.63 -3.83 -12.55
CA GLN A 87 -22.72 -3.46 -11.13
C GLN A 87 -24.16 -3.35 -10.61
N GLU A 88 -25.11 -2.87 -11.42
CA GLU A 88 -26.51 -2.71 -11.00
C GLU A 88 -27.17 -4.07 -10.72
N ARG A 89 -26.69 -5.16 -11.35
CA ARG A 89 -27.16 -6.53 -11.09
C ARG A 89 -26.76 -7.06 -9.72
N LEU A 90 -25.82 -6.41 -9.03
CA LEU A 90 -25.37 -6.80 -7.70
C LEU A 90 -26.21 -6.19 -6.56
N GLY A 91 -27.24 -5.39 -6.89
CA GLY A 91 -28.15 -4.79 -5.92
C GLY A 91 -27.41 -4.02 -4.83
N VAL A 92 -27.47 -4.51 -3.60
CA VAL A 92 -26.87 -3.89 -2.41
C VAL A 92 -25.35 -3.70 -2.50
N LEU A 93 -24.64 -4.46 -3.34
CA LEU A 93 -23.19 -4.34 -3.53
C LEU A 93 -22.79 -3.35 -4.64
N ALA A 94 -23.73 -2.83 -5.42
CA ALA A 94 -23.44 -1.87 -6.48
C ALA A 94 -22.66 -0.62 -5.98
N PRO A 95 -22.97 -0.02 -4.81
CA PRO A 95 -22.19 1.09 -4.27
C PRO A 95 -20.73 0.73 -3.96
N ALA A 96 -20.47 -0.50 -3.51
CA ALA A 96 -19.11 -0.97 -3.24
C ALA A 96 -18.28 -1.06 -4.53
N VAL A 97 -18.90 -1.55 -5.62
CA VAL A 97 -18.25 -1.62 -6.95
C VAL A 97 -18.02 -0.22 -7.54
N LYS A 98 -18.94 0.72 -7.33
CA LYS A 98 -18.74 2.15 -7.68
C LYS A 98 -17.57 2.75 -6.89
N HIS A 99 -17.47 2.45 -5.60
CA HIS A 99 -16.36 2.91 -4.76
C HIS A 99 -15.03 2.34 -5.23
N PHE A 100 -14.98 1.03 -5.53
CA PHE A 100 -13.78 0.37 -6.05
C PHE A 100 -13.29 1.03 -7.36
N GLN A 101 -14.20 1.29 -8.30
CA GLN A 101 -13.87 1.99 -9.56
C GLN A 101 -13.34 3.40 -9.30
N LYS A 102 -13.98 4.16 -8.40
CA LYS A 102 -13.52 5.51 -8.02
C LYS A 102 -12.11 5.50 -7.45
N VAL A 103 -11.83 4.60 -6.51
CA VAL A 103 -10.50 4.47 -5.90
C VAL A 103 -9.50 4.08 -6.98
N THR A 104 -9.81 3.09 -7.80
CA THR A 104 -8.96 2.64 -8.91
C THR A 104 -8.62 3.79 -9.86
N ALA A 105 -9.59 4.62 -10.25
CA ALA A 105 -9.37 5.79 -11.09
C ALA A 105 -8.43 6.81 -10.43
N SER A 106 -8.58 7.04 -9.13
CA SER A 106 -7.71 7.96 -8.37
C SER A 106 -6.25 7.49 -8.32
N TYR A 107 -5.99 6.18 -8.37
CA TYR A 107 -4.64 5.61 -8.34
C TYR A 107 -4.11 5.25 -9.74
N TRP A 108 -4.88 5.46 -10.80
CA TRP A 108 -4.60 4.95 -12.15
C TRP A 108 -3.17 5.25 -12.64
N ASP A 109 -2.74 6.51 -12.50
CA ASP A 109 -1.43 6.96 -12.95
C ASP A 109 -0.27 6.24 -12.24
N GLY A 110 -0.46 5.89 -10.97
CA GLY A 110 0.53 5.19 -10.14
C GLY A 110 0.42 3.67 -10.16
N LEU A 111 -0.72 3.12 -10.60
CA LEU A 111 -1.05 1.70 -10.46
C LEU A 111 -0.11 0.76 -11.23
N PHE A 112 0.55 1.27 -12.28
CA PHE A 112 1.42 0.48 -13.16
C PHE A 112 2.90 0.90 -13.10
N ALA A 113 3.25 1.83 -12.21
CA ALA A 113 4.61 2.41 -12.16
C ALA A 113 5.68 1.36 -11.81
N TYR A 114 5.34 0.37 -10.98
CA TYR A 114 6.26 -0.69 -10.56
C TYR A 114 6.65 -1.67 -11.68
N TYR A 115 5.95 -1.66 -12.81
CA TYR A 115 6.35 -2.46 -13.97
C TYR A 115 7.47 -1.83 -14.79
N GLN A 116 7.64 -0.50 -14.70
CA GLN A 116 8.61 0.25 -15.50
C GLN A 116 9.95 0.42 -14.77
N VAL A 117 9.92 0.36 -13.44
CA VAL A 117 11.09 0.57 -12.60
C VAL A 117 11.49 -0.79 -12.03
N HIS A 118 12.57 -1.34 -12.58
CA HIS A 118 13.26 -2.46 -11.95
C HIS A 118 13.60 -2.10 -10.49
N ASP A 119 13.42 -3.07 -9.59
CA ASP A 119 13.69 -2.97 -8.15
C ASP A 119 12.70 -2.12 -7.32
N LEU A 120 11.59 -1.63 -7.90
CA LEU A 120 10.53 -1.05 -7.08
C LEU A 120 9.74 -2.18 -6.38
N PRO A 121 9.59 -2.15 -5.04
CA PRO A 121 8.90 -3.21 -4.33
C PRO A 121 7.44 -3.32 -4.76
N ARG A 122 7.00 -4.54 -5.06
CA ARG A 122 5.70 -4.80 -5.69
C ARG A 122 4.58 -4.91 -4.67
N THR A 123 4.89 -5.44 -3.48
CA THR A 123 3.88 -5.77 -2.47
C THR A 123 3.84 -4.73 -1.35
N ASN A 124 2.68 -4.62 -0.70
CA ASN A 124 2.54 -3.78 0.49
C ASN A 124 3.54 -4.18 1.59
N ASN A 125 3.83 -5.47 1.75
CA ASN A 125 4.79 -5.95 2.74
C ASN A 125 6.21 -5.46 2.47
N GLU A 126 6.67 -5.52 1.22
CA GLU A 126 8.01 -5.05 0.86
C GLU A 126 8.10 -3.53 0.95
N LEU A 127 7.04 -2.80 0.59
CA LEU A 127 6.94 -1.35 0.80
C LEU A 127 6.96 -1.01 2.29
N GLU A 128 6.23 -1.74 3.13
CA GLU A 128 6.24 -1.59 4.59
C GLU A 128 7.62 -1.86 5.17
N GLN A 129 8.32 -2.90 4.69
CA GLN A 129 9.70 -3.20 5.08
C GLN A 129 10.67 -2.10 4.64
N PHE A 130 10.51 -1.57 3.43
CA PHE A 130 11.29 -0.47 2.89
C PHE A 130 11.09 0.83 3.69
N PHE A 131 9.85 1.22 3.97
CA PHE A 131 9.55 2.38 4.83
C PHE A 131 9.92 2.13 6.30
N GLY A 132 9.86 0.89 6.78
CA GLY A 132 10.37 0.48 8.09
C GLY A 132 11.87 0.72 8.21
N THR A 133 12.61 0.36 7.17
CA THR A 133 14.05 0.61 7.04
C THR A 133 14.36 2.10 7.07
N ALA A 134 13.69 2.88 6.22
CA ALA A 134 13.92 4.32 6.15
C ALA A 134 13.68 5.00 7.51
N ARG A 135 12.63 4.61 8.23
CA ARG A 135 12.34 5.08 9.59
C ARG A 135 13.41 4.65 10.60
N HIS A 136 13.94 3.43 10.49
CA HIS A 136 15.01 2.96 11.36
C HIS A 136 16.31 3.77 11.17
N VAL A 137 16.73 3.97 9.91
CA VAL A 137 17.91 4.81 9.58
C VAL A 137 17.69 6.24 10.04
N GLU A 138 16.51 6.81 9.81
CA GLU A 138 16.17 8.15 10.27
C GLU A 138 16.26 8.28 11.80
N ARG A 139 15.77 7.28 12.55
CA ARG A 139 15.87 7.25 14.01
C ARG A 139 17.32 7.18 14.47
N ARG A 140 18.17 6.35 13.84
CA ARG A 140 19.60 6.28 14.16
C ARG A 140 20.32 7.59 13.91
N ALA A 141 19.98 8.30 12.83
CA ALA A 141 20.62 9.55 12.47
C ALA A 141 20.12 10.77 13.27
N THR A 142 18.86 10.76 13.72
CA THR A 142 18.20 11.95 14.32
C THR A 142 17.71 11.77 15.76
N GLY A 143 17.71 10.54 16.28
CA GLY A 143 17.14 10.18 17.59
C GLY A 143 15.61 10.20 17.66
N ARG A 144 14.89 10.58 16.58
CA ARG A 144 13.43 10.76 16.63
C ARG A 144 12.68 9.45 16.44
N LYS A 145 11.72 9.17 17.33
CA LYS A 145 10.83 7.99 17.22
C LYS A 145 9.84 8.10 16.07
N ARG A 146 9.29 9.30 15.84
CA ARG A 146 8.35 9.64 14.76
C ARG A 146 9.11 10.21 13.55
N ALA A 147 8.53 10.05 12.36
CA ALA A 147 9.06 10.65 11.13
C ALA A 147 9.32 12.15 11.35
N SER A 148 10.51 12.61 11.00
CA SER A 148 10.85 14.01 11.19
C SER A 148 10.09 14.86 10.17
N PRO A 149 9.72 16.12 10.49
CA PRO A 149 9.20 17.06 9.50
C PRO A 149 10.12 17.23 8.27
N THR A 150 11.41 16.90 8.41
CA THR A 150 12.38 16.86 7.31
C THR A 150 12.10 15.79 6.27
N LEU A 151 11.31 14.75 6.58
CA LEU A 151 10.88 13.74 5.60
C LEU A 151 10.00 14.38 4.51
N VAL A 152 9.21 15.40 4.85
CA VAL A 152 8.42 16.15 3.84
C VAL A 152 9.32 16.96 2.91
N VAL A 153 10.41 17.52 3.44
CA VAL A 153 11.31 18.39 2.69
C VAL A 153 12.30 17.56 1.85
N ARG A 154 12.90 16.53 2.45
CA ARG A 154 14.02 15.76 1.90
C ARG A 154 13.70 14.28 1.68
N GLY A 155 12.45 13.85 1.86
CA GLY A 155 12.06 12.44 1.81
C GLY A 155 12.36 11.78 0.48
N SER A 156 12.15 12.50 -0.63
CA SER A 156 12.47 11.99 -1.98
C SER A 156 13.92 11.54 -2.14
N VAL A 157 14.85 12.09 -1.36
CA VAL A 157 16.27 11.69 -1.38
C VAL A 157 16.61 10.80 -0.19
N ARG A 158 16.13 11.13 1.02
CA ARG A 158 16.49 10.39 2.25
C ARG A 158 15.92 8.97 2.27
N VAL A 159 14.71 8.77 1.73
CA VAL A 159 14.10 7.43 1.67
C VAL A 159 14.87 6.56 0.69
N VAL A 160 15.19 7.08 -0.49
CA VAL A 160 16.00 6.39 -1.50
C VAL A 160 17.39 6.06 -0.95
N ALA A 161 18.07 7.02 -0.33
CA ALA A 161 19.40 6.82 0.25
C ALA A 161 19.39 5.76 1.38
N ALA A 162 18.33 5.75 2.22
CA ALA A 162 18.19 4.75 3.28
C ALA A 162 17.89 3.33 2.75
N GLY A 163 17.24 3.23 1.59
CA GLY A 163 17.06 1.97 0.87
C GLY A 163 18.36 1.50 0.22
N ALA A 164 19.01 2.38 -0.55
CA ALA A 164 20.26 2.10 -1.25
C ALA A 164 21.37 1.62 -0.30
N SER A 165 21.54 2.28 0.85
CA SER A 165 22.57 1.92 1.83
C SER A 165 22.38 0.56 2.49
N ARG A 166 21.23 -0.10 2.31
CA ARG A 166 21.02 -1.50 2.69
C ARG A 166 21.42 -2.49 1.62
N ILE A 167 21.23 -2.11 0.35
CA ILE A 167 21.42 -3.01 -0.80
C ILE A 167 22.92 -3.11 -1.10
N PHE A 168 23.64 -2.00 -1.01
CA PHE A 168 25.08 -1.98 -1.25
C PHE A 168 25.81 -1.08 -0.24
N PRO A 169 27.04 -1.43 0.13
CA PRO A 169 27.89 -0.55 0.92
C PRO A 169 28.26 0.68 0.07
N VAL A 170 27.98 1.88 0.59
CA VAL A 170 28.33 3.13 -0.10
C VAL A 170 29.70 3.58 0.36
N SER A 171 30.67 3.64 -0.57
CA SER A 171 32.02 4.12 -0.26
C SER A 171 32.10 5.66 -0.21
N ALA A 172 33.13 6.21 0.41
CA ALA A 172 33.32 7.67 0.45
C ALA A 172 33.52 8.28 -0.95
N ALA A 173 34.12 7.53 -1.88
CA ALA A 173 34.31 7.95 -3.26
C ALA A 173 32.97 8.05 -4.01
N GLU A 174 32.05 7.12 -3.76
CA GLU A 174 30.69 7.12 -4.34
C GLU A 174 29.79 8.25 -3.82
N LEU A 175 30.12 8.82 -2.65
CA LEU A 175 29.41 10.00 -2.15
C LEU A 175 29.79 11.29 -2.90
N CYS A 176 30.90 11.27 -3.65
CA CYS A 176 31.30 12.40 -4.47
C CYS A 176 30.36 12.51 -5.70
N PRO A 177 29.69 13.65 -5.92
CA PRO A 177 28.81 13.80 -7.08
C PRO A 177 29.62 13.73 -8.38
N SER A 178 29.29 12.78 -9.25
CA SER A 178 29.86 12.70 -10.60
C SER A 178 29.39 13.83 -11.51
N ASP A 179 28.18 14.34 -11.28
CA ASP A 179 27.60 15.51 -11.94
C ASP A 179 27.22 16.58 -10.92
N LEU A 180 28.04 17.64 -10.85
CA LEU A 180 27.83 18.77 -9.95
C LEU A 180 26.61 19.63 -10.36
N ALA A 181 26.28 19.70 -11.64
CA ALA A 181 25.14 20.47 -12.12
C ALA A 181 23.82 19.79 -11.71
N ALA A 182 23.69 18.48 -11.96
CA ALA A 182 22.55 17.70 -11.50
C ALA A 182 22.41 17.73 -9.97
N TRP A 183 23.52 17.62 -9.24
CA TRP A 183 23.53 17.71 -7.78
C TRP A 183 23.02 19.07 -7.28
N ARG A 184 23.47 20.19 -7.88
CA ARG A 184 23.00 21.54 -7.54
C ARG A 184 21.51 21.72 -7.85
N THR A 185 21.06 21.24 -9.01
CA THR A 185 19.64 21.28 -9.41
C THR A 185 18.77 20.53 -8.39
N LEU A 186 19.15 19.30 -8.04
CA LEU A 186 18.44 18.51 -7.02
C LEU A 186 18.39 19.27 -5.68
N ARG A 187 19.51 19.86 -5.27
CA ARG A 187 19.58 20.62 -4.01
C ARG A 187 18.65 21.82 -4.03
N HIS A 188 18.62 22.57 -5.12
CA HIS A 188 17.71 23.71 -5.29
C HIS A 188 16.24 23.28 -5.20
N THR A 189 15.85 22.15 -5.80
CA THR A 189 14.50 21.60 -5.68
C THR A 189 14.13 21.26 -4.24
N LEU A 190 15.07 20.75 -3.44
CA LEU A 190 14.83 20.46 -2.02
C LEU A 190 14.79 21.75 -1.18
N ASP A 191 15.62 22.73 -1.50
CA ASP A 191 15.65 24.02 -0.79
C ASP A 191 14.35 24.79 -0.97
N TYR A 192 13.72 24.74 -2.16
CA TYR A 192 12.38 25.28 -2.38
C TYR A 192 11.35 24.74 -1.37
N ARG A 193 11.33 23.42 -1.16
CA ARG A 193 10.45 22.78 -0.15
C ARG A 193 10.85 23.18 1.28
N GLY A 194 12.14 23.37 1.52
CA GLY A 194 12.70 23.83 2.78
C GLY A 194 12.25 25.24 3.13
N GLU A 195 12.29 26.15 2.18
CA GLU A 195 11.85 27.54 2.33
C GLU A 195 10.36 27.64 2.66
N GLY A 196 9.51 26.85 2.00
CA GLY A 196 8.08 26.79 2.35
C GLY A 196 7.86 26.42 3.83
N ARG A 197 8.62 25.44 4.35
CA ARG A 197 8.56 25.08 5.77
C ARG A 197 9.13 26.14 6.70
N ARG A 198 10.24 26.79 6.33
CA ARG A 198 10.82 27.90 7.10
C ARG A 198 9.82 29.06 7.22
N LYS A 199 9.15 29.41 6.13
CA LYS A 199 8.08 30.42 6.10
C LYS A 199 6.92 30.04 7.03
N GLN A 200 6.43 28.80 6.95
CA GLN A 200 5.39 28.29 7.87
C GLN A 200 5.81 28.37 9.34
N LEU A 201 7.07 28.00 9.66
CA LEU A 201 7.59 28.06 11.02
C LEU A 201 7.72 29.50 11.53
N ARG A 202 8.20 30.43 10.69
CA ARG A 202 8.28 31.85 11.02
C ARG A 202 6.90 32.44 11.29
N PHE A 203 5.94 32.18 10.41
CA PHE A 203 4.54 32.60 10.58
C PHE A 203 3.92 32.05 11.87
N ARG A 204 4.12 30.76 12.18
CA ARG A 204 3.59 30.15 13.42
C ARG A 204 4.25 30.65 14.69
N ARG A 205 5.50 31.11 14.60
CA ARG A 205 6.24 31.65 15.75
C ARG A 205 5.72 33.03 16.11
N ASP A 206 5.49 33.88 15.11
CA ASP A 206 4.93 35.21 15.26
C ASP A 206 4.30 35.62 13.93
N SER A 207 2.97 35.52 13.86
CA SER A 207 2.23 35.82 12.64
C SER A 207 2.21 37.31 12.36
N GLN A 208 2.16 38.15 13.39
CA GLN A 208 2.02 39.60 13.24
C GLN A 208 3.31 40.17 12.64
N THR A 209 4.46 39.90 13.26
CA THR A 209 5.77 40.35 12.77
C THR A 209 6.05 39.81 11.37
N TYR A 210 5.66 38.55 11.10
CA TYR A 210 5.87 37.95 9.78
C TYR A 210 5.03 38.64 8.68
N LEU A 211 3.77 38.99 8.97
CA LEU A 211 2.91 39.69 8.00
C LEU A 211 3.39 41.13 7.77
N THR A 212 3.75 41.88 8.82
CA THR A 212 4.29 43.24 8.69
C THR A 212 5.56 43.26 7.84
N LEU A 213 6.48 42.31 8.05
CA LEU A 213 7.69 42.20 7.21
C LEU A 213 7.36 41.89 5.75
N LEU A 214 6.33 41.07 5.47
CA LEU A 214 5.90 40.80 4.10
C LEU A 214 5.28 42.02 3.43
N GLU A 215 4.47 42.78 4.16
CA GLU A 215 3.87 44.03 3.69
C GLU A 215 4.95 45.07 3.36
N GLU A 216 5.94 45.26 4.24
CA GLU A 216 7.07 46.16 3.99
C GLU A 216 7.88 45.75 2.75
N LEU A 217 8.15 44.45 2.57
CA LEU A 217 8.86 43.94 1.40
C LEU A 217 8.08 44.17 0.11
N LEU A 218 6.76 43.94 0.13
CA LEU A 218 5.89 44.19 -1.02
C LEU A 218 5.88 45.68 -1.39
N CYS A 219 5.70 46.55 -0.41
CA CYS A 219 5.75 48.00 -0.61
C CYS A 219 7.09 48.47 -1.19
N ARG A 220 8.23 47.89 -0.75
CA ARG A 220 9.56 48.21 -1.31
C ARG A 220 9.77 47.67 -2.72
N SER A 221 9.22 46.50 -3.03
CA SER A 221 9.36 45.87 -4.36
C SER A 221 8.46 46.49 -5.45
N GLY A 222 7.43 47.24 -5.06
CA GLY A 222 6.52 47.94 -5.95
C GLY A 222 6.94 49.36 -6.32
N LEU A 223 8.06 49.86 -5.77
CA LEU A 223 8.61 51.16 -6.14
C LEU A 223 9.47 51.00 -7.40
N PRO A 224 9.30 51.85 -8.44
CA PRO A 224 10.21 51.85 -9.59
C PRO A 224 11.63 52.22 -9.09
N SER A 225 12.61 51.47 -9.58
CA SER A 225 14.05 51.68 -9.33
C SER A 225 14.54 53.05 -9.78
#